data_AF-I6LBB9-F1
#
_entry.id   AF-I6LBB9-F1
#
_cell.length_a   1.000
_cell.length_b   1.000
_cell.length_c   1.000
_cell.angle_alpha   90.00
_cell.angle_beta   90.00
_cell.angle_gamma   90.00
#
_symmetry.space_group_name_H-M   'P 1'
#
loop_
_entity.id
_entity.type
_entity.pdbx_description
1 polymer ?
#
loop_
_entity_poly.entity_id
_entity_poly.type
_entity_poly.pdbx_seq_one_letter_code
_entity_poly.pdbx_strand_id
1 'polypeptide(L)' 'ILFINPGTTIHPNMFPINLMLKASALTILFLWTRASYPRFRYDQLMHLLWKNFLPITLALFLWHTSFPTAFSGLPPQ' A
#
# COMPACT_ATOMS: atom_id res chain seq x y z
N ILE A 1 6.27 4.66 -5.66
CA ILE A 1 5.76 4.58 -7.04
C ILE A 1 4.47 3.74 -7.14
N LEU A 2 4.40 2.56 -6.50
CA LEU A 2 3.28 1.62 -6.68
C LEU A 2 1.89 2.15 -6.24
N PHE A 3 1.80 2.85 -5.10
CA PHE A 3 0.51 3.34 -4.58
C PHE A 3 0.37 4.86 -4.60
N ILE A 4 1.48 5.60 -4.45
CA ILE A 4 1.49 7.06 -4.42
C ILE A 4 2.53 7.55 -5.41
N ASN A 5 2.15 7.57 -6.69
CA ASN A 5 2.96 8.19 -7.73
C ASN A 5 2.73 9.71 -7.71
N PRO A 6 3.78 10.56 -7.64
CA PRO A 6 3.62 12.01 -7.61
C PRO A 6 3.16 12.65 -8.94
N GLY A 7 2.89 11.85 -9.98
CA GLY A 7 2.49 12.33 -11.30
C GLY A 7 3.66 12.93 -12.08
N THR A 8 3.48 13.12 -13.39
CA THR A 8 4.45 13.84 -14.23
C THR A 8 4.40 15.32 -13.91
N THR A 9 5.20 15.76 -12.92
CA THR A 9 5.39 17.19 -12.66
C THR A 9 6.11 17.81 -13.86
N ILE A 10 5.58 18.90 -14.40
CA ILE A 10 6.06 19.61 -15.60
C ILE A 10 7.56 20.00 -15.48
N HIS A 11 8.07 20.12 -14.24
CA HIS A 11 9.48 20.37 -13.95
C HIS A 11 10.18 19.09 -13.43
N PRO A 12 11.28 18.63 -14.06
CA PRO A 12 11.95 17.39 -13.68
C PRO A 12 12.52 17.41 -12.25
N ASN A 13 12.85 18.60 -11.72
CA ASN A 13 13.42 18.76 -10.38
C ASN A 13 12.38 18.59 -9.25
N MET A 14 11.09 18.70 -9.55
CA MET A 14 10.02 18.61 -8.53
C MET A 14 9.63 17.16 -8.23
N PHE A 15 9.87 16.24 -9.17
CA PHE A 15 9.62 14.81 -9.00
C PHE A 15 10.41 14.18 -7.83
N PRO A 16 11.75 14.31 -7.74
CA PRO A 16 12.50 13.72 -6.63
C PRO A 16 12.14 14.35 -5.29
N ILE A 17 11.89 15.67 -5.24
CA ILE A 17 11.50 16.38 -4.01
C ILE A 17 10.17 15.84 -3.47
N ASN A 18 9.17 15.66 -4.33
CA ASN A 18 7.86 15.14 -3.94
C ASN A 18 7.94 13.66 -3.48
N LEU A 19 8.75 12.85 -4.17
CA LEU A 19 9.02 11.48 -3.76
C LEU A 19 9.71 11.42 -2.39
N MET A 20 10.73 12.24 -2.16
CA MET A 20 11.46 12.31 -0.88
C MET A 20 10.54 12.73 0.26
N LEU A 21 9.67 13.73 0.04
CA LEU A 21 8.69 14.18 1.04
C LEU A 21 7.68 13.09 1.40
N LYS A 22 7.15 12.37 0.41
CA LYS A 22 6.23 11.25 0.66
C LYS A 22 6.93 10.10 1.38
N ALA A 23 8.17 9.79 1.00
CA ALA A 23 8.96 8.77 1.67
C ALA A 23 9.26 9.13 3.13
N SER A 24 9.64 10.38 3.43
CA SER A 24 9.90 10.82 4.80
C SER A 24 8.62 10.85 5.66
N ALA A 25 7.48 11.21 5.07
CA ALA A 25 6.20 11.09 5.77
C ALA A 25 5.87 9.62 6.13
N LEU A 26 6.14 8.67 5.22
CA LEU A 26 5.97 7.24 5.51
C LEU A 26 6.91 6.73 6.61
N THR A 27 8.17 7.18 6.65
CA THR A 27 9.10 6.75 7.70
C THR A 27 8.72 7.32 9.06
N ILE A 28 8.26 8.57 9.13
CA ILE A 28 7.71 9.15 10.36
C ILE A 28 6.47 8.39 10.83
N LEU A 29 5.56 8.03 9.92
CA LEU A 29 4.40 7.21 10.25
C LEU A 29 4.82 5.83 10.80
N PHE A 30 5.84 5.20 10.21
CA PHE A 30 6.37 3.93 10.70
C PHE A 30 7.01 4.05 12.10
N LEU A 31 7.75 5.13 12.36
CA LEU A 31 8.27 5.41 13.70
C LEU A 31 7.14 5.68 14.70
N TRP A 32 6.12 6.42 14.29
CA TRP A 32 4.94 6.71 15.12
C TRP A 32 4.22 5.41 15.50
N THR A 33 3.87 4.56 14.52
CA THR A 33 3.17 3.30 14.81
C THR A 33 3.99 2.43 15.76
N ARG A 34 5.31 2.34 15.60
CA ARG A 34 6.18 1.65 16.55
C ARG A 34 6.13 2.24 17.97
N ALA A 35 6.04 3.57 18.09
CA ALA A 35 5.96 4.24 19.40
C ALA A 35 4.59 4.09 20.07
N SER A 36 3.50 4.03 19.30
CA SER A 36 2.13 3.93 19.84
C SER A 36 1.67 2.51 20.15
N TYR A 37 2.19 1.49 19.48
CA TYR A 37 1.74 0.11 19.68
C TYR A 37 2.68 -0.66 20.63
N PRO A 38 2.21 -1.09 21.82
CA PRO A 38 2.95 -2.00 22.68
C PRO A 38 3.07 -3.39 22.02
N ARG A 39 4.17 -4.10 22.31
CA ARG A 39 4.58 -5.33 21.62
C ARG A 39 3.46 -6.38 21.63
N PHE A 40 2.95 -6.75 20.45
CA PHE A 40 2.00 -7.86 20.28
C PHE A 40 2.74 -9.21 20.33
N ARG A 41 2.14 -10.23 20.96
CA ARG A 41 2.70 -11.60 20.96
C ARG A 41 2.67 -12.18 19.55
N TYR A 42 3.65 -13.04 19.26
CA TYR A 42 3.77 -13.74 17.97
C TYR A 42 2.50 -14.54 17.63
N ASP A 43 1.85 -15.12 18.64
CA ASP A 43 0.61 -15.89 18.50
C ASP A 43 -0.55 -15.03 17.96
N GLN A 44 -0.65 -13.79 18.43
CA GLN A 44 -1.68 -12.84 17.99
C GLN A 44 -1.40 -12.33 16.58
N LEU A 45 -0.12 -12.11 16.24
CA LEU A 45 0.29 -11.72 14.89
C LEU A 45 -0.02 -12.83 13.88
N MET A 46 0.33 -14.09 14.20
CA MET A 46 0.02 -15.23 13.36
C MET A 46 -1.48 -15.39 13.16
N HIS A 47 -2.27 -15.26 14.22
CA HIS A 47 -3.73 -15.33 14.09
C HIS A 47 -4.28 -14.22 13.19
N LEU A 48 -3.81 -12.98 13.35
CA LEU A 48 -4.24 -11.85 12.50
C LEU A 48 -3.89 -12.08 11.03
N LEU A 49 -2.65 -12.51 10.76
CA LEU A 49 -2.15 -12.70 9.41
C LEU A 49 -2.89 -13.85 8.70
N TRP A 50 -3.02 -14.99 9.38
CA TRP A 50 -3.58 -16.20 8.78
C TRP A 50 -5.09 -16.20 8.74
N LYS A 51 -5.79 -15.66 9.76
CA LYS A 51 -7.26 -15.67 9.77
C LYS A 51 -7.89 -14.45 9.16
N ASN A 52 -7.22 -13.29 9.16
CA ASN A 52 -7.83 -12.04 8.72
C ASN A 52 -7.21 -11.52 7.42
N PHE A 53 -5.89 -11.40 7.37
CA PHE A 53 -5.24 -10.88 6.15
C PHE A 53 -5.35 -11.85 4.97
N LEU A 54 -5.13 -13.15 5.18
CA LEU A 54 -5.13 -14.14 4.10
C LEU A 54 -6.48 -14.25 3.33
N PRO A 55 -7.66 -14.35 3.97
CA PRO A 55 -8.92 -14.35 3.21
C PRO A 55 -9.20 -13.01 2.55
N ILE A 56 -8.82 -11.89 3.18
CA ILE A 56 -9.00 -10.55 2.61
C ILE A 56 -8.13 -10.33 1.38
N THR A 57 -6.86 -10.75 1.40
CA THR A 57 -5.96 -10.62 0.25
C THR A 57 -6.44 -11.47 -0.92
N LEU A 58 -6.96 -12.68 -0.67
CA LEU A 58 -7.54 -13.53 -1.70
C LEU A 58 -8.81 -12.90 -2.30
N ALA A 59 -9.70 -12.37 -1.46
CA ALA A 59 -10.91 -11.67 -1.91
C ALA A 59 -10.57 -10.43 -2.76
N LEU A 60 -9.58 -9.64 -2.33
CA LEU A 60 -9.10 -8.47 -3.06
C LEU A 60 -8.44 -8.85 -4.40
N PHE A 61 -7.71 -9.96 -4.45
CA PHE A 61 -7.11 -10.45 -5.69
C PHE A 61 -8.18 -10.86 -6.71
N LEU A 62 -9.19 -11.62 -6.27
CA LEU A 62 -10.33 -11.98 -7.11
C LEU A 62 -11.09 -10.72 -7.57
N TRP A 63 -11.33 -9.77 -6.66
CA TRP A 63 -11.96 -8.50 -7.00
C TRP A 63 -11.15 -7.70 -8.03
N HIS A 64 -9.85 -7.59 -7.86
CA HIS A 64 -8.98 -6.82 -8.75
C HIS A 64 -8.85 -7.44 -10.14
N THR A 65 -9.08 -8.73 -10.29
CA THR A 65 -9.11 -9.40 -11.61
C THR A 65 -10.51 -9.35 -12.25
N SER A 66 -11.58 -9.49 -11.44
CA SER A 66 -12.97 -9.42 -11.92
C SER A 66 -13.42 -8.00 -12.25
N PHE A 67 -12.92 -6.99 -11.53
CA PHE A 67 -13.36 -5.61 -11.70
C PHE A 67 -12.95 -5.01 -13.07
N PRO A 68 -11.68 -5.12 -13.53
CA PRO A 68 -11.29 -4.65 -14.87
C PRO A 68 -11.97 -5.43 -15.99
N THR A 69 -12.20 -6.74 -15.81
CA THR A 69 -12.86 -7.59 -16.81
C THR A 69 -14.35 -7.26 -16.93
N ALA A 70 -15.05 -7.01 -15.82
CA ALA A 70 -16.46 -6.61 -15.82
C ALA A 70 -16.70 -5.23 -16.45
N PHE A 71 -15.82 -4.26 -16.20
CA PHE A 71 -15.93 -2.91 -16.77
C PHE A 71 -15.28 -2.77 -18.16
N SER A 72 -14.80 -3.87 -18.76
CA SER A 72 -14.04 -3.85 -20.03
C SER A 72 -12.89 -2.83 -20.02
N GLY A 73 -12.30 -2.58 -18.85
CA GLY A 73 -11.23 -1.61 -18.59
C GLY A 73 -9.89 -2.32 -18.46
N LEU A 74 -9.58 -3.22 -19.39
CA LEU A 74 -8.26 -3.85 -19.44
C LEU A 74 -7.21 -2.79 -19.81
N PRO A 75 -6.10 -2.68 -19.06
CA PRO A 75 -5.05 -1.75 -19.44
C PRO A 75 -4.53 -2.12 -20.84
N PRO A 76 -4.30 -1.13 -21.73
CA PRO A 76 -3.70 -1.39 -23.03
C PRO A 76 -2.30 -1.99 -22.83
N GLN A 77 -2.04 -3.09 -23.55
CA GLN A 77 -0.77 -3.81 -23.56
C GLN A 77 0.32 -3.06 -24.31
#